data_AF-A0A4Y7Q7I6-F1
#
_entry.id   AF-A0A4Y7Q7I6-F1
#
_cell.length_a   1.000
_cell.length_b   1.000
_cell.length_c   1.000
_cell.angle_alpha   90.00
_cell.angle_beta   90.00
_cell.angle_gamma   90.00
#
_symmetry.space_group_name_H-M   'P 1'
#
loop_
_entity.id
_entity.type
_entity.pdbx_description
1 polymer ?
#
loop_
_entity_poly.entity_id
_entity_poly.type
_entity_poly.pdbx_seq_one_letter_code
_entity_poly.pdbx_strand_id
1 'polypeptide(L)'
;MDDDSYDAILNNIFKQTQGHEPSEQNVGAGVCLRVETGVFRVFPSANHHLEKFEAEVKKLNPLVAVKVRSAAVQAALASLTEEDTAIKFPSIDTGIQVLDTITDLHCADKEQCAAFIRDESVLVVWSGILESIIPTCREFEQMLIKLVWRRRA
;
A
#
# COMPACT_ATOMS: atom_id res chain seq x y z
N MET A 1 -8.76 0.43 -27.29
CA MET A 1 -9.78 1.24 -26.55
C MET A 1 -9.86 0.80 -25.08
N ASP A 2 -8.94 -0.07 -24.67
CA ASP A 2 -8.87 -0.80 -23.40
C ASP A 2 -8.22 0.04 -22.29
N ASP A 3 -7.57 1.15 -22.68
CA ASP A 3 -6.95 2.15 -21.81
C ASP A 3 -7.94 2.71 -20.79
N ASP A 4 -9.17 2.98 -21.24
CA ASP A 4 -10.26 3.57 -20.45
C ASP A 4 -10.80 2.60 -19.38
N SER A 5 -10.81 1.29 -19.67
CA SER A 5 -11.30 0.27 -18.73
C SER A 5 -10.34 0.09 -17.55
N TYR A 6 -9.03 0.04 -17.81
CA TYR A 6 -8.03 -0.05 -16.75
C TYR A 6 -7.95 1.24 -15.92
N ASP A 7 -8.07 2.41 -16.56
CA ASP A 7 -8.12 3.70 -15.87
C ASP A 7 -9.36 3.80 -14.96
N ALA A 8 -10.53 3.37 -15.44
CA ALA A 8 -11.75 3.32 -14.63
C ALA A 8 -11.59 2.43 -13.39
N ILE A 9 -10.91 1.28 -13.53
CA ILE A 9 -10.62 0.39 -12.40
C ILE A 9 -9.62 1.03 -11.43
N LEU A 10 -8.52 1.59 -11.93
CA LEU A 10 -7.50 2.27 -11.12
C LEU A 10 -8.11 3.44 -10.34
N ASN A 11 -8.88 4.28 -11.00
CA ASN A 11 -9.59 5.41 -10.41
C ASN A 11 -10.61 4.94 -9.36
N ASN A 12 -11.35 3.86 -9.64
CA ASN A 12 -12.28 3.27 -8.67
C ASN A 12 -11.55 2.72 -7.43
N ILE A 13 -10.44 1.99 -7.59
CA ILE A 13 -9.64 1.49 -6.47
C ILE A 13 -9.07 2.66 -5.67
N PHE A 14 -8.51 3.67 -6.34
CA PHE A 14 -7.95 4.86 -5.70
C PHE A 14 -9.01 5.60 -4.87
N LYS A 15 -10.20 5.84 -5.45
CA LYS A 15 -11.34 6.46 -4.73
C LYS A 15 -11.80 5.63 -3.53
N GLN A 16 -11.84 4.31 -3.66
CA GLN A 16 -12.31 3.44 -2.59
C GLN A 16 -11.27 3.20 -1.47
N THR A 17 -9.98 3.38 -1.75
CA THR A 17 -8.89 3.12 -0.80
C THR A 17 -8.29 4.39 -0.20
N GLN A 18 -8.25 5.51 -0.92
CA GLN A 18 -7.66 6.79 -0.47
C GLN A 18 -8.70 7.88 -0.23
N GLY A 19 -9.99 7.62 -0.51
CA GLY A 19 -11.08 8.56 -0.27
C GLY A 19 -11.31 9.59 -1.38
N HIS A 20 -12.02 10.67 -1.04
CA HIS A 20 -12.46 11.68 -2.00
C HIS A 20 -11.32 12.68 -2.30
N GLU A 21 -11.02 12.81 -3.60
CA GLU A 21 -10.10 13.76 -4.24
C GLU A 21 -8.63 13.70 -3.80
N PRO A 22 -7.68 13.67 -4.76
CA PRO A 22 -6.26 13.83 -4.47
C PRO A 22 -6.02 15.25 -3.96
N SER A 23 -6.14 15.47 -2.66
CA SER A 23 -5.68 16.70 -2.02
C SER A 23 -4.16 16.76 -2.11
N GLU A 24 -3.59 17.97 -2.19
CA GLU A 24 -2.15 18.24 -2.29
C GLU A 24 -1.31 17.64 -1.13
N GLN A 25 -1.96 17.01 -0.14
CA GLN A 25 -1.33 16.22 0.92
C GLN A 25 -1.01 14.76 0.52
N ASN A 26 -1.49 14.29 -0.63
CA ASN A 26 -1.41 12.89 -1.08
C ASN A 26 -0.31 12.62 -2.12
N VAL A 27 0.74 13.45 -2.16
CA VAL A 27 1.90 13.40 -3.10
C VAL A 27 2.62 12.04 -3.15
N GLY A 28 2.29 11.10 -2.24
CA GLY A 28 2.87 9.76 -2.18
C GLY A 28 1.88 8.59 -2.31
N ALA A 29 0.57 8.83 -2.53
CA ALA A 29 -0.40 7.75 -2.71
C ALA A 29 -0.53 7.34 -4.18
N GLY A 30 -0.70 6.05 -4.44
CA GLY A 30 -0.86 5.55 -5.80
C GLY A 30 -1.29 4.10 -5.88
N VAL A 31 -1.91 3.73 -7.00
CA VAL A 31 -2.31 2.36 -7.32
C VAL A 31 -1.52 1.91 -8.54
N CYS A 32 -0.92 0.73 -8.47
CA CYS A 32 -0.33 0.02 -9.60
C CYS A 32 -1.18 -1.21 -9.94
N LEU A 33 -1.51 -1.37 -11.22
CA LEU A 33 -2.21 -2.53 -11.75
C LEU A 33 -1.40 -3.16 -12.88
N ARG A 34 -1.22 -4.48 -12.81
CA ARG A 34 -0.58 -5.25 -13.88
C ARG A 34 -1.59 -5.50 -14.99
N VAL A 35 -1.36 -4.91 -16.16
CA VAL A 35 -2.17 -5.12 -17.36
C VAL A 35 -1.72 -6.38 -18.09
N GLU A 36 -0.39 -6.53 -18.25
CA GLU A 36 0.24 -7.69 -18.87
C GLU A 36 1.53 -8.06 -18.11
N THR A 37 2.08 -9.24 -18.38
CA THR A 37 3.34 -9.68 -17.77
C THR A 37 4.47 -8.70 -18.10
N GLY A 38 4.91 -7.92 -17.10
CA GLY A 38 5.93 -6.89 -17.26
C GLY A 38 5.42 -5.50 -17.64
N VAL A 39 4.10 -5.35 -17.85
CA VAL A 39 3.43 -4.06 -18.11
C VAL A 39 2.55 -3.70 -16.91
N PHE A 40 2.99 -2.69 -16.18
CA PHE A 40 2.27 -2.13 -15.04
C PHE A 40 1.77 -0.74 -15.39
N ARG A 41 0.57 -0.42 -14.94
CA ARG A 41 -0.01 0.92 -15.00
C ARG A 41 -0.12 1.48 -13.62
N VAL A 42 0.34 2.71 -13.45
CA VAL A 42 0.27 3.44 -12.19
C VAL A 42 -0.68 4.62 -12.30
N PHE A 43 -1.43 4.87 -11.24
CA PHE A 43 -2.30 6.02 -11.10
C PHE A 43 -2.09 6.64 -9.70
N PRO A 44 -1.82 7.96 -9.58
CA PRO A 44 -1.69 8.97 -10.64
C PRO A 44 -0.35 8.89 -11.39
N SER A 45 -0.36 8.96 -12.73
CA SER A 45 0.84 8.85 -13.59
C SER A 45 1.81 10.05 -13.55
N ALA A 46 1.44 11.13 -12.85
CA ALA A 46 2.22 12.38 -12.80
C ALA A 46 3.21 12.48 -11.63
N ASN A 47 3.32 11.46 -10.76
CA ASN A 47 4.15 11.52 -9.56
C ASN A 47 5.48 10.79 -9.74
N HIS A 48 6.59 11.53 -9.80
CA HIS A 48 7.96 10.98 -9.82
C HIS A 48 8.25 10.08 -8.59
N HIS A 49 7.55 10.30 -7.47
CA HIS A 49 7.62 9.47 -6.26
C HIS A 49 7.13 8.02 -6.49
N LEU A 50 6.39 7.75 -7.57
CA LEU A 50 5.89 6.43 -7.89
C LEU A 50 6.82 5.63 -8.81
N GLU A 51 7.85 6.23 -9.42
CA GLU A 51 8.79 5.49 -10.29
C GLU A 51 9.51 4.37 -9.51
N LYS A 52 9.96 4.67 -8.29
CA LYS A 52 10.58 3.67 -7.42
C LYS A 52 9.59 2.59 -6.99
N PHE A 53 8.37 3.00 -6.65
CA PHE A 53 7.30 2.08 -6.28
C PHE A 53 6.96 1.12 -7.42
N GLU A 54 6.80 1.62 -8.64
CA GLU A 54 6.53 0.80 -9.83
C GLU A 54 7.66 -0.20 -10.08
N ALA A 55 8.92 0.24 -10.01
CA ALA A 55 10.08 -0.62 -10.25
C ALA A 55 10.12 -1.81 -9.26
N GLU A 56 9.81 -1.57 -7.99
CA GLU A 56 9.82 -2.61 -6.96
C GLU A 56 8.57 -3.51 -7.02
N VAL A 57 7.40 -2.94 -7.28
CA VAL A 57 6.17 -3.71 -7.54
C VAL A 57 6.37 -4.62 -8.76
N LYS A 58 7.05 -4.13 -9.81
CA LYS A 58 7.36 -4.94 -11.00
C LYS A 58 8.25 -6.14 -10.67
N LYS A 59 9.22 -6.00 -9.75
CA LYS A 59 10.04 -7.11 -9.25
C LYS A 59 9.23 -8.09 -8.42
N LEU A 60 8.36 -7.59 -7.54
CA LEU A 60 7.46 -8.42 -6.72
C LEU A 60 6.45 -9.19 -7.58
N ASN A 61 6.07 -8.61 -8.73
CA ASN A 61 5.13 -9.10 -9.73
C ASN A 61 3.71 -9.47 -9.21
N PRO A 62 3.06 -8.63 -8.38
CA PRO A 62 1.67 -8.85 -7.98
C PRO A 62 0.69 -8.47 -9.12
N LEU A 63 -0.59 -8.82 -8.98
CA LEU A 63 -1.61 -8.39 -9.93
C LEU A 63 -1.97 -6.91 -9.72
N VAL A 64 -2.11 -6.49 -8.46
CA VAL A 64 -2.44 -5.12 -8.06
C VAL A 64 -1.67 -4.74 -6.80
N ALA A 65 -1.25 -3.49 -6.69
CA ALA A 65 -0.63 -2.92 -5.51
C ALA A 65 -1.15 -1.50 -5.25
N VAL A 66 -1.33 -1.14 -3.99
CA VAL A 66 -1.85 0.14 -3.54
C VAL A 66 -0.90 0.68 -2.48
N LYS A 67 -0.37 1.88 -2.71
CA LYS A 67 0.38 2.66 -1.75
C LYS A 67 -0.59 3.55 -0.99
N VAL A 68 -0.90 3.15 0.24
CA VAL A 68 -1.81 3.80 1.17
C VAL A 68 -1.03 4.74 2.06
N ARG A 69 -1.38 6.02 2.03
CA ARG A 69 -0.88 7.02 2.99
C ARG A 69 -2.04 7.49 3.85
N SER A 70 -1.99 7.16 5.14
CA SER A 70 -3.02 7.54 6.11
C SER A 70 -2.40 7.97 7.42
N ALA A 71 -3.05 8.87 8.15
CA ALA A 71 -2.59 9.32 9.47
C ALA A 71 -2.47 8.14 10.46
N ALA A 72 -3.30 7.11 10.31
CA ALA A 72 -3.22 5.89 11.12
C ALA A 72 -1.92 5.10 10.85
N VAL A 73 -1.48 5.03 9.59
CA VAL A 73 -0.20 4.40 9.21
C VAL A 73 0.97 5.16 9.84
N GLN A 74 0.96 6.49 9.71
CA GLN A 74 2.00 7.35 10.27
C GLN A 74 2.07 7.23 11.80
N ALA A 75 0.92 7.23 12.47
CA ALA A 75 0.85 7.06 13.92
C ALA A 75 1.33 5.67 14.38
N ALA A 76 0.99 4.62 13.61
CA ALA A 76 1.47 3.27 13.88
C ALA A 76 2.99 3.17 13.74
N LEU A 77 3.55 3.72 12.66
CA LEU A 77 4.99 3.77 12.39
C LEU A 77 5.76 4.65 13.38
N ALA A 78 5.23 5.83 13.75
CA ALA A 78 5.84 6.73 14.73
C ALA A 78 5.94 6.11 16.13
N SER A 79 5.14 5.07 16.38
CA SER A 79 5.16 4.34 17.63
C SER A 79 6.05 3.09 17.61
N LEU A 80 6.64 2.76 16.46
CA LEU A 80 7.65 1.71 16.35
C LEU A 80 9.04 2.28 16.63
N THR A 81 9.92 1.43 17.14
CA THR A 81 11.35 1.73 17.21
C THR A 81 12.03 1.35 15.89
N GLU A 82 13.24 1.86 15.66
CA GLU A 82 14.04 1.57 14.46
C GLU A 82 14.37 0.08 14.32
N GLU A 83 14.37 -0.66 15.43
CA GLU A 83 14.63 -2.10 15.51
C GLU A 83 13.41 -2.97 15.16
N ASP A 84 12.21 -2.39 15.11
CA ASP A 84 10.99 -3.16 14.83
C ASP A 84 10.85 -3.41 13.32
N THR A 85 10.93 -4.69 12.94
CA THR A 85 10.86 -5.13 11.54
C THR A 85 9.47 -5.65 11.16
N ALA A 86 8.50 -5.67 12.08
CA ALA A 86 7.15 -6.15 11.80
C ALA A 86 6.12 -5.72 12.86
N ILE A 87 5.02 -5.11 12.42
CA ILE A 87 3.87 -4.80 13.27
C ILE A 87 3.03 -6.05 13.47
N LYS A 88 2.96 -6.54 14.70
CA LYS A 88 2.04 -7.61 15.07
C LYS A 88 0.68 -7.03 15.45
N PHE A 89 -0.35 -7.45 14.73
CA PHE A 89 -1.73 -7.13 15.08
C PHE A 89 -2.30 -8.26 15.94
N PRO A 90 -3.04 -7.96 17.02
CA PRO A 90 -3.68 -9.01 17.82
C PRO A 90 -4.71 -9.84 17.04
N SER A 91 -5.15 -9.36 15.88
CA SER A 91 -6.13 -10.02 15.01
C SER A 91 -5.49 -10.81 13.85
N ILE A 92 -4.19 -10.64 13.57
CA ILE A 92 -3.49 -11.34 12.49
C ILE A 92 -2.28 -12.06 13.07
N ASP A 93 -2.23 -13.37 12.84
CA ASP A 93 -1.13 -14.23 13.30
C ASP A 93 0.20 -13.86 12.62
N THR A 94 0.15 -13.55 11.31
CA THR A 94 1.33 -13.36 10.45
C THR A 94 2.03 -12.00 10.59
N GLY A 95 1.42 -11.01 11.26
CA GLY A 95 1.92 -9.62 11.31
C GLY A 95 2.09 -8.98 9.93
N ILE A 96 2.48 -7.70 9.90
CA ILE A 96 2.85 -7.00 8.66
C ILE A 96 4.29 -6.54 8.81
N GLN A 97 5.16 -6.92 7.87
CA GLN A 97 6.56 -6.48 7.87
C GLN A 97 6.71 -4.96 7.72
N VAL A 98 7.77 -4.45 8.32
CA VAL A 98 8.18 -3.05 8.25
C VAL A 98 9.53 -3.02 7.56
N LEU A 99 9.54 -2.39 6.40
CA LEU A 99 10.69 -2.21 5.55
C LEU A 99 11.21 -0.80 5.73
N ASP A 100 12.53 -0.64 5.69
CA ASP A 100 13.14 0.67 5.86
C ASP A 100 12.93 1.54 4.62
N THR A 101 13.16 0.97 3.43
CA THR A 101 13.05 1.65 2.13
C THR A 101 12.13 0.89 1.17
N ILE A 102 11.49 1.60 0.24
CA ILE A 102 10.67 0.99 -0.82
C ILE A 102 11.43 -0.05 -1.65
N THR A 103 12.75 0.13 -1.79
CA THR A 103 13.63 -0.80 -2.50
C THR A 103 13.67 -2.19 -1.88
N ASP A 104 13.28 -2.36 -0.61
CA ASP A 104 13.23 -3.68 0.04
C ASP A 104 11.92 -4.42 -0.26
N LEU A 105 10.96 -3.76 -0.92
CA LEU A 105 9.64 -4.33 -1.21
C LEU A 105 9.72 -5.61 -2.05
N HIS A 106 10.76 -5.80 -2.87
CA HIS A 106 10.95 -7.05 -3.61
C HIS A 106 11.30 -8.25 -2.71
N CYS A 107 11.88 -8.01 -1.52
CA CYS A 107 12.20 -9.03 -0.53
C CYS A 107 11.02 -9.30 0.43
N ALA A 108 9.97 -8.48 0.34
CA ALA A 108 8.78 -8.56 1.16
C ALA A 108 8.06 -9.89 0.97
N ASP A 109 7.61 -10.47 2.08
CA ASP A 109 6.88 -11.73 2.07
C ASP A 109 5.53 -11.59 1.33
N LYS A 110 5.38 -12.33 0.24
CA LYS A 110 4.18 -12.25 -0.62
C LYS A 110 2.91 -12.72 0.09
N GLU A 111 3.03 -13.57 1.10
CA GLU A 111 1.89 -14.13 1.84
C GLU A 111 1.26 -13.07 2.76
N GLN A 112 2.04 -12.12 3.27
CA GLN A 112 1.52 -11.03 4.11
C GLN A 112 0.61 -10.05 3.36
N CYS A 113 0.72 -9.98 2.03
CA CYS A 113 -0.07 -9.07 1.17
C CYS A 113 0.06 -7.57 1.52
N ALA A 114 0.97 -7.19 2.42
CA ALA A 114 1.24 -5.82 2.81
C ALA A 114 2.63 -5.66 3.43
N ALA A 115 3.18 -4.45 3.35
CA ALA A 115 4.39 -4.02 4.02
C ALA A 115 4.35 -2.53 4.34
N PHE A 116 4.82 -2.16 5.52
CA PHE A 116 5.05 -0.76 5.86
C PHE A 116 6.40 -0.30 5.32
N ILE A 117 6.48 0.93 4.85
CA ILE A 117 7.72 1.58 4.43
C ILE A 117 8.01 2.73 5.38
N ARG A 118 9.13 2.67 6.10
CA ARG A 118 9.51 3.65 7.13
C ARG A 118 9.91 4.99 6.53
N ASP A 119 10.78 4.98 5.52
CA ASP A 119 11.29 6.20 4.84
C ASP A 119 10.16 7.13 4.37
N GLU A 120 9.13 6.57 3.74
CA GLU A 120 7.99 7.35 3.23
C GLU A 120 6.80 7.42 4.21
N SER A 121 6.86 6.69 5.32
CA SER A 121 5.76 6.50 6.28
C SER A 121 4.42 6.11 5.62
N VAL A 122 4.47 5.08 4.77
CA VAL A 122 3.34 4.58 3.97
C VAL A 122 3.14 3.07 4.16
N LEU A 123 1.96 2.59 3.82
CA LEU A 123 1.63 1.17 3.78
C LEU A 123 1.45 0.76 2.32
N VAL A 124 2.22 -0.21 1.86
CA VAL A 124 2.06 -0.81 0.55
C VAL A 124 1.28 -2.10 0.72
N VAL A 125 0.12 -2.20 0.07
CA VAL A 125 -0.73 -3.40 0.07
C VAL A 125 -0.73 -3.97 -1.34
N TRP A 126 -0.61 -5.27 -1.49
CA TRP A 126 -0.69 -5.92 -2.80
C TRP A 126 -1.58 -7.15 -2.74
N SER A 127 -2.10 -7.53 -3.91
CA SER A 127 -2.89 -8.74 -4.03
C SER A 127 -2.67 -9.41 -5.39
N GLY A 128 -2.84 -10.73 -5.40
CA GLY A 128 -2.95 -11.51 -6.62
C GLY A 128 -4.34 -11.45 -7.25
N ILE A 129 -5.33 -10.89 -6.55
CA ILE A 129 -6.72 -10.82 -6.99
C ILE A 129 -7.20 -9.37 -6.85
N LEU A 130 -7.67 -8.79 -7.96
CA LEU A 130 -8.10 -7.39 -8.00
C LEU A 130 -9.26 -7.12 -7.03
N GLU A 131 -10.22 -8.03 -6.94
CA GLU A 131 -11.37 -7.89 -6.05
C GLU A 131 -11.00 -7.97 -4.56
N SER A 132 -9.87 -8.58 -4.22
CA SER A 132 -9.41 -8.70 -2.83
C SER A 132 -8.68 -7.45 -2.33
N ILE A 133 -8.13 -6.59 -3.19
CA ILE A 133 -7.30 -5.47 -2.74
C ILE A 133 -8.08 -4.46 -1.89
N ILE A 134 -9.33 -4.17 -2.29
CA ILE A 134 -10.19 -3.22 -1.60
C ILE A 134 -10.56 -3.72 -0.19
N PRO A 135 -11.10 -4.95 -0.01
CA PRO A 135 -11.39 -5.45 1.33
C PRO A 135 -10.11 -5.58 2.17
N THR A 136 -9.00 -6.04 1.59
CA THR A 136 -7.71 -6.12 2.31
C THR A 136 -7.24 -4.75 2.80
N CYS A 137 -7.26 -3.71 1.96
CA CYS A 137 -6.93 -2.35 2.37
C CYS A 137 -7.83 -1.84 3.51
N ARG A 138 -9.14 -2.09 3.43
CA ARG A 138 -10.10 -1.69 4.48
C ARG A 138 -9.85 -2.41 5.80
N GLU A 139 -9.58 -3.70 5.75
CA GLU A 139 -9.24 -4.47 6.95
C GLU A 139 -7.96 -3.92 7.61
N PHE A 140 -6.93 -3.62 6.81
CA PHE A 140 -5.69 -3.01 7.31
C PHE A 140 -5.93 -1.64 7.95
N GLU A 141 -6.74 -0.79 7.33
CA GLU A 141 -7.08 0.51 7.90
C GLU A 141 -7.84 0.38 9.23
N GLN A 142 -8.82 -0.53 9.31
CA GLN A 142 -9.55 -0.80 10.56
C GLN A 142 -8.63 -1.32 11.67
N MET A 143 -7.70 -2.22 11.35
CA MET A 143 -6.72 -2.74 12.30
C MET A 143 -5.76 -1.67 12.79
N LEU A 144 -5.29 -0.81 11.88
CA LEU A 144 -4.44 0.34 12.21
C LEU A 144 -5.15 1.30 13.17
N ILE A 145 -6.40 1.65 12.89
CA ILE A 145 -7.20 2.53 13.77
C ILE A 145 -7.33 1.91 15.16
N LYS A 146 -7.65 0.60 15.25
CA LYS A 146 -7.72 -0.12 16.54
C LYS A 146 -6.39 -0.11 17.28
N LEU A 147 -5.27 -0.30 16.56
CA LEU A 147 -3.94 -0.29 17.14
C LEU A 147 -3.57 1.10 17.68
N VAL A 148 -3.76 2.16 16.88
CA VAL A 148 -3.52 3.55 17.27
C VAL A 148 -4.39 3.94 18.47
N TRP A 149 -5.67 3.55 18.46
CA TRP A 149 -6.58 3.82 19.56
C TRP A 149 -6.14 3.14 20.86
N ARG A 150 -5.76 1.86 20.80
CA ARG A 150 -5.28 1.11 21.96
C ARG A 150 -3.97 1.65 22.53
N ARG A 151 -3.12 2.23 21.69
CA ARG A 151 -1.83 2.79 22.08
C ARG A 151 -1.94 4.20 22.68
N ARG A 152 -3.10 4.86 22.56
CA ARG A 152 -3.40 6.17 23.17
C ARG A 152 -3.99 6.09 24.59
N ALA A 153 -4.55 4.94 24.97
CA ALA A 153 -5.11 4.65 26.30
C ALA A 153 -4.03 4.11 27.24
#